data_AF-A0A067NPR3-F1
#
_entry.id   AF-A0A067NPR3-F1
#
_cell.length_a   1.000
_cell.length_b   1.000
_cell.length_c   1.000
_cell.angle_alpha   90.00
_cell.angle_beta   90.00
_cell.angle_gamma   90.00
#
_symmetry.space_group_name_H-M   'P 1'
#
loop_
_entity.id
_entity.type
_entity.pdbx_description
1 polymer ?
#
loop_
_entity_poly.entity_id
_entity_poly.type
_entity_poly.pdbx_seq_one_letter_code
_entity_poly.pdbx_strand_id
1 'polypeptide(L)'
;MPPGRPKIYLTSEEKTLANRAKCKRSYHKLKETGCTDRPRPAGTGRPRIYKTPEEKVLANRAKSKRNYHKKQLLALAAPCDIELRIQPTGDSEMRFKTGNNPVDIPGWMALVRQTSDKFNTMVHGNIKKYMEELHRRFLVAHKHNTYTDVIIKIETMESTIKRCQDALLQLSGIDNNFREAEVEGKKIKEALSCLEDVLCALMEGETEFFQMYKSKEFMYQSL
;
A
#
# COMPACT_ATOMS: atom_id res chain seq x y z
N MET A 1 -2.04 -11.41 -38.14
CA MET A 1 -1.20 -11.48 -36.91
C MET A 1 -0.09 -12.50 -37.16
N PRO A 2 1.18 -12.19 -36.87
CA PRO A 2 2.25 -13.17 -37.00
C PRO A 2 2.05 -14.32 -36.01
N PRO A 3 2.32 -15.58 -36.40
CA PRO A 3 2.18 -16.73 -35.51
C PRO A 3 3.10 -16.55 -34.29
N GLY A 4 2.52 -16.69 -33.10
CA GLY A 4 3.26 -16.60 -31.84
C GLY A 4 4.34 -17.67 -31.76
N ARG A 5 5.50 -17.33 -31.16
CA ARG A 5 6.59 -18.30 -30.98
C ARG A 5 6.09 -19.52 -30.19
N PRO A 6 6.38 -20.75 -30.64
CA PRO A 6 5.99 -21.96 -29.93
C PRO A 6 6.60 -21.99 -28.52
N LYS A 7 5.81 -22.42 -27.54
CA LYS A 7 6.33 -22.70 -26.20
C LYS A 7 7.30 -23.89 -26.29
N ILE A 8 8.55 -23.65 -25.90
CA ILE A 8 9.64 -24.64 -25.94
C ILE A 8 9.53 -25.66 -24.78
N TYR A 9 8.79 -25.32 -23.73
CA TYR A 9 8.57 -26.18 -22.56
C TYR A 9 7.07 -26.35 -22.36
N LEU A 10 6.63 -27.59 -22.16
CA LEU A 10 5.22 -27.93 -21.97
C LEU A 10 4.80 -27.74 -20.51
N THR A 11 5.73 -27.90 -19.57
CA THR A 11 5.49 -27.72 -18.13
C THR A 11 6.50 -26.78 -17.46
N SER A 12 6.13 -26.23 -16.31
CA SER A 12 7.02 -25.39 -15.48
C SER A 12 8.21 -26.19 -14.94
N GLU A 13 8.00 -27.46 -14.57
CA GLU A 13 9.04 -28.36 -14.09
C GLU A 13 10.10 -28.62 -15.17
N GLU A 14 9.69 -28.87 -16.41
CA GLU A 14 10.60 -29.10 -17.53
C GLU A 14 11.52 -27.89 -17.79
N LYS A 15 10.98 -26.67 -17.67
CA LYS A 15 11.75 -25.43 -17.75
C LYS A 15 12.79 -25.32 -16.63
N THR A 16 12.43 -25.71 -15.40
CA THR A 16 13.37 -25.67 -14.27
C THR A 16 14.51 -26.68 -14.41
N LEU A 17 14.21 -27.90 -14.88
CA LEU A 17 15.21 -28.94 -15.17
C LEU A 17 16.17 -28.52 -16.28
N ALA A 18 15.64 -27.95 -17.38
CA ALA A 18 16.46 -27.46 -18.49
C ALA A 18 17.41 -26.34 -18.05
N ASN A 19 16.96 -25.42 -17.20
CA ASN A 19 17.81 -24.36 -16.64
C ASN A 19 18.88 -24.91 -15.68
N ARG A 20 18.53 -25.90 -14.84
CA ARG A 20 19.46 -26.56 -13.93
C ARG A 20 20.55 -27.33 -14.69
N ALA A 21 20.20 -27.97 -15.81
CA ALA A 21 21.15 -28.65 -16.69
C ALA A 21 22.12 -27.67 -17.38
N LYS A 22 21.64 -26.50 -17.85
CA LYS A 22 22.50 -25.45 -18.41
C LYS A 22 23.50 -24.91 -17.38
N CYS A 23 23.07 -24.76 -16.13
CA CYS A 23 23.93 -24.27 -15.04
C CYS A 23 25.05 -25.27 -14.67
N LYS A 24 24.77 -26.58 -14.70
CA LYS A 24 25.80 -27.61 -14.49
C LYS A 24 26.87 -27.63 -15.59
N ARG A 25 26.49 -27.43 -16.86
CA ARG A 25 27.44 -27.36 -17.99
C ARG A 25 28.40 -26.18 -17.89
N SER A 26 27.99 -25.04 -17.34
CA SER A 26 28.90 -23.91 -17.16
C SER A 26 29.86 -24.09 -15.99
N TYR A 27 29.46 -24.84 -14.96
CA TYR A 27 30.28 -25.04 -13.76
C TYR A 27 31.51 -25.92 -14.00
N HIS A 28 31.37 -27.00 -14.79
CA HIS A 28 32.50 -27.88 -15.09
C HIS A 28 33.52 -27.22 -16.03
N LYS A 29 33.06 -26.40 -16.98
CA LYS A 29 33.96 -25.68 -17.91
C LYS A 29 34.87 -24.67 -17.19
N LEU A 30 34.41 -24.12 -16.06
CA LEU A 30 35.16 -23.18 -15.22
C LEU A 30 36.05 -23.84 -14.17
N LYS A 31 35.81 -25.11 -13.81
CA LYS A 31 36.58 -25.81 -12.77
C LYS A 31 37.85 -26.47 -13.33
N GLU A 32 37.83 -26.89 -14.59
CA GLU A 32 39.00 -27.51 -15.25
C GLU A 32 39.96 -26.49 -15.89
N THR A 33 39.49 -25.27 -16.13
CA THR A 33 40.37 -24.15 -16.49
C THR A 33 40.84 -23.46 -15.21
N GLY A 34 41.72 -24.16 -14.48
CA GLY A 34 42.59 -23.51 -13.50
C GLY A 34 43.16 -22.24 -14.14
N CYS A 35 42.80 -21.10 -13.57
CA CYS A 35 43.17 -19.77 -14.04
C CYS A 35 44.68 -19.60 -13.87
N THR A 36 45.43 -20.21 -14.78
CA THR A 36 46.83 -19.90 -15.03
C THR A 36 46.84 -18.56 -15.74
N ASP A 37 47.62 -17.63 -15.19
CA ASP A 37 47.91 -16.31 -15.71
C ASP A 37 48.49 -16.40 -17.13
N ARG A 38 47.62 -16.60 -18.12
CA ARG A 38 48.01 -16.37 -19.51
C ARG A 38 48.03 -14.87 -19.74
N PRO A 39 49.18 -14.26 -20.08
CA PRO A 39 49.22 -12.86 -20.47
C PRO A 39 48.27 -12.68 -21.66
N ARG A 40 47.21 -11.88 -21.46
CA ARG A 40 46.28 -11.56 -22.53
C ARG A 40 47.04 -10.77 -23.61
N PRO A 41 46.84 -11.10 -24.90
CA PRO A 41 47.39 -10.30 -25.98
C PRO A 41 46.94 -8.85 -25.82
N ALA A 42 47.91 -7.95 -25.71
CA ALA A 42 47.68 -6.52 -25.64
C ALA A 42 47.13 -6.06 -27.01
N GLY A 43 45.87 -5.61 -27.07
CA GLY A 43 45.42 -4.94 -28.29
C GLY A 43 43.92 -4.73 -28.50
N THR A 44 43.02 -5.54 -27.93
CA THR A 44 41.58 -5.44 -28.29
C THR A 44 40.62 -5.71 -27.13
N GLY A 45 41.03 -5.35 -25.90
CA GLY A 45 40.16 -5.40 -24.73
C GLY A 45 39.41 -4.09 -24.49
N ARG A 46 38.12 -4.15 -24.12
CA ARG A 46 37.39 -2.99 -23.59
C ARG A 46 38.24 -2.28 -22.53
N PRO A 47 38.39 -0.94 -22.59
CA PRO A 47 39.17 -0.18 -21.62
C PRO A 47 38.78 -0.54 -20.19
N ARG A 48 39.77 -0.75 -19.32
CA ARG A 48 39.53 -0.90 -17.89
C ARG A 48 38.99 0.42 -17.35
N ILE A 49 37.73 0.39 -16.91
CA ILE A 49 37.01 1.56 -16.38
C ILE A 49 37.59 2.02 -15.04
N TYR A 50 38.19 1.10 -14.27
CA TYR A 50 38.79 1.38 -12.96
C TYR A 50 40.29 1.18 -13.03
N LYS A 51 41.05 2.15 -12.51
CA LYS A 51 42.52 2.12 -12.52
C LYS A 51 43.06 1.29 -11.36
N THR A 52 42.36 1.29 -10.23
CA THR A 52 42.74 0.53 -9.03
C THR A 52 41.66 -0.46 -8.61
N PRO A 53 42.03 -1.55 -7.90
CA PRO A 53 41.06 -2.47 -7.32
C PRO A 53 40.16 -1.80 -6.27
N GLU A 54 40.69 -0.85 -5.51
CA GLU A 54 39.94 -0.09 -4.49
C GLU A 54 38.83 0.78 -5.11
N GLU A 55 39.14 1.46 -6.22
CA GLU A 55 38.16 2.27 -6.97
C GLU A 55 37.00 1.41 -7.48
N LYS A 56 37.29 0.18 -7.93
CA LYS A 56 36.27 -0.79 -8.34
C LYS A 56 35.39 -1.21 -7.16
N VAL A 57 35.97 -1.41 -5.97
CA VAL A 57 35.21 -1.76 -4.75
C VAL A 57 34.30 -0.61 -4.33
N LEU A 58 34.78 0.63 -4.33
CA LEU A 58 33.98 1.82 -4.02
C LEU A 58 32.84 2.01 -5.02
N ALA A 59 33.10 1.86 -6.31
CA ALA A 59 32.08 1.95 -7.35
C ALA A 59 30.99 0.86 -7.20
N ASN A 60 31.38 -0.37 -6.84
CA ASN A 60 30.44 -1.45 -6.56
C ASN A 60 29.62 -1.19 -5.29
N ARG A 61 30.25 -0.65 -4.23
CA ARG A 61 29.55 -0.25 -2.99
C ARG A 61 28.51 0.83 -3.27
N ALA A 62 28.85 1.83 -4.09
CA ALA A 62 27.92 2.89 -4.50
C ALA A 62 26.74 2.35 -5.34
N LYS A 63 27.01 1.46 -6.31
CA LYS A 63 25.95 0.77 -7.08
C LYS A 63 25.05 -0.06 -6.18
N SER A 64 25.62 -0.79 -5.21
CA SER A 64 24.86 -1.58 -4.24
C SER A 64 23.94 -0.70 -3.40
N LYS A 65 24.45 0.43 -2.88
CA LYS A 65 23.65 1.39 -2.09
C LYS A 65 22.45 1.94 -2.87
N ARG A 66 22.64 2.33 -4.15
CA ARG A 66 21.52 2.75 -5.02
C ARG A 66 20.49 1.64 -5.24
N ASN A 67 20.93 0.40 -5.44
CA ASN A 67 20.03 -0.73 -5.62
C ASN A 67 19.26 -1.04 -4.33
N TYR A 68 19.92 -0.98 -3.18
CA TYR A 68 19.29 -1.18 -1.87
C TYR A 68 18.18 -0.15 -1.63
N HIS A 69 18.45 1.14 -1.84
CA HIS A 69 17.42 2.18 -1.70
C HIS A 69 16.30 2.03 -2.73
N LYS A 70 16.60 1.65 -3.97
CA LYS A 70 15.55 1.39 -4.98
C LYS A 70 14.66 0.20 -4.58
N LYS A 71 15.25 -0.88 -4.07
CA LYS A 71 14.48 -2.02 -3.55
C LYS A 71 13.70 -1.68 -2.29
N GLN A 72 14.24 -0.84 -1.41
CA GLN A 72 13.55 -0.37 -0.22
C GLN A 72 12.34 0.49 -0.60
N LEU A 73 12.49 1.43 -1.54
CA LEU A 73 11.38 2.20 -2.10
C LEU A 73 10.34 1.32 -2.79
N LEU A 74 10.77 0.31 -3.55
CA LEU A 74 9.85 -0.66 -4.16
C LEU A 74 9.18 -1.57 -3.13
N ALA A 75 9.81 -1.86 -1.99
CA ALA A 75 9.20 -2.63 -0.91
C ALA A 75 8.18 -1.80 -0.13
N LEU A 76 8.40 -0.48 -0.01
CA LEU A 76 7.44 0.46 0.56
C LEU A 76 6.28 0.78 -0.40
N ALA A 77 6.56 0.80 -1.72
CA ALA A 77 5.56 1.06 -2.76
C ALA A 77 4.90 -0.21 -3.32
N ALA A 78 5.40 -1.41 -2.97
CA ALA A 78 4.67 -2.63 -3.22
C ALA A 78 3.41 -2.56 -2.35
N PRO A 79 2.21 -2.72 -2.93
CA PRO A 79 1.03 -2.95 -2.11
C PRO A 79 1.39 -4.12 -1.21
N CYS A 80 1.35 -3.85 0.08
CA CYS A 80 1.44 -4.86 1.10
C CYS A 80 0.31 -5.86 0.84
N ASP A 81 0.59 -6.89 0.04
CA ASP A 81 0.03 -8.23 0.24
C ASP A 81 0.63 -8.75 1.56
N ILE A 82 0.39 -8.00 2.63
CA ILE A 82 0.37 -8.58 3.96
C ILE A 82 -0.92 -9.39 3.92
N GLU A 83 -0.77 -10.63 3.45
CA GLU A 83 -1.54 -11.76 3.91
C GLU A 83 -1.30 -11.81 5.43
N LEU A 84 -1.93 -10.88 6.16
CA LEU A 84 -2.14 -11.02 7.57
C LEU A 84 -2.92 -12.32 7.64
N ARG A 85 -2.23 -13.37 8.06
CA ARG A 85 -2.83 -14.58 8.60
C ARG A 85 -3.53 -14.16 9.89
N ILE A 86 -4.57 -13.34 9.74
CA ILE A 86 -5.62 -13.11 10.72
C ILE A 86 -6.23 -14.50 10.87
N GLN A 87 -5.80 -15.22 11.90
CA GLN A 87 -6.58 -16.35 12.35
C GLN A 87 -7.99 -15.80 12.59
N PRO A 88 -9.04 -16.40 11.99
CA PRO A 88 -10.39 -15.94 12.20
C PRO A 88 -10.76 -16.26 13.65
N THR A 89 -10.52 -15.31 14.56
CA THR A 89 -11.19 -15.27 15.84
C THR A 89 -12.68 -15.18 15.51
N GLY A 90 -13.41 -16.25 15.81
CA GLY A 90 -14.68 -16.65 15.22
C GLY A 90 -15.90 -15.78 15.47
N ASP A 91 -15.75 -14.46 15.63
CA ASP A 91 -16.87 -13.56 15.86
C ASP A 91 -16.79 -12.34 14.92
N SER A 92 -17.78 -12.22 14.03
CA SER A 92 -17.99 -11.14 13.04
C SER A 92 -17.26 -11.25 11.69
N GLU A 93 -17.49 -12.36 10.97
CA GLU A 93 -17.69 -12.25 9.51
C GLU A 93 -18.94 -11.40 9.25
N MET A 94 -18.83 -10.06 9.28
CA MET A 94 -19.63 -9.24 8.38
C MET A 94 -19.07 -9.46 6.97
N ARG A 95 -19.32 -10.64 6.40
CA ARG A 95 -19.38 -10.77 4.95
C ARG A 95 -20.44 -9.79 4.52
N PHE A 96 -20.01 -8.62 4.03
CA PHE A 96 -20.82 -7.83 3.16
C PHE A 96 -21.19 -8.76 2.01
N LYS A 97 -22.37 -9.39 2.11
CA LYS A 97 -23.06 -9.91 0.95
C LYS A 97 -22.87 -8.82 -0.09
N THR A 98 -22.36 -9.17 -1.26
CA THR A 98 -22.39 -8.34 -2.47
C THR A 98 -23.86 -8.11 -2.81
N GLY A 99 -24.53 -7.40 -1.92
CA GLY A 99 -25.94 -7.16 -1.88
C GLY A 99 -26.19 -6.28 -3.07
N ASN A 100 -27.01 -6.82 -3.96
CA ASN A 100 -27.64 -6.19 -5.11
C ASN A 100 -27.40 -4.68 -5.09
N ASN A 101 -26.42 -4.23 -5.86
CA ASN A 101 -26.21 -2.81 -6.05
C ASN A 101 -27.55 -2.19 -6.46
N PRO A 102 -27.98 -1.09 -5.84
CA PRO A 102 -29.19 -0.40 -6.26
C PRO A 102 -29.14 -0.11 -7.77
N VAL A 103 -30.30 -0.20 -8.43
CA VAL A 103 -30.39 0.08 -9.87
C VAL A 103 -30.89 1.50 -10.12
N ASP A 104 -31.57 2.07 -9.14
CA ASP A 104 -32.28 3.34 -9.22
C ASP A 104 -31.71 4.41 -8.27
N ILE A 105 -31.96 5.67 -8.59
CA ILE A 105 -31.49 6.83 -7.82
C ILE A 105 -31.98 6.76 -6.35
N PRO A 106 -33.26 6.46 -6.05
CA PRO A 106 -33.73 6.34 -4.66
C PRO A 106 -32.97 5.29 -3.85
N GLY A 107 -32.65 4.13 -4.46
CA GLY A 107 -31.90 3.08 -3.79
C GLY A 107 -30.45 3.48 -3.48
N TRP A 108 -29.78 4.18 -4.40
CA TRP A 108 -28.44 4.74 -4.13
C TRP A 108 -28.46 5.82 -3.04
N MET A 109 -29.46 6.71 -3.05
CA MET A 109 -29.61 7.73 -2.02
C MET A 109 -29.94 7.13 -0.64
N ALA A 110 -30.71 6.04 -0.58
CA ALA A 110 -30.92 5.31 0.66
C ALA A 110 -29.62 4.74 1.22
N LEU A 111 -28.72 4.24 0.36
CA LEU A 111 -27.40 3.74 0.77
C LEU A 111 -26.48 4.87 1.25
N VAL A 112 -26.52 6.04 0.61
CA VAL A 112 -25.80 7.25 1.07
C VAL A 112 -26.25 7.65 2.47
N ARG A 113 -27.57 7.73 2.70
CA ARG A 113 -28.14 8.07 4.01
C ARG A 113 -27.77 7.04 5.07
N GLN A 114 -27.91 5.75 4.77
CA GLN A 114 -27.51 4.67 5.68
C GLN A 114 -26.02 4.77 6.07
N THR A 115 -25.16 5.08 5.09
CA THR A 115 -23.73 5.23 5.33
C THR A 115 -23.43 6.47 6.17
N SER A 116 -24.09 7.60 5.88
CA SER A 116 -24.00 8.83 6.68
C SER A 116 -24.49 8.61 8.12
N ASP A 117 -25.64 7.97 8.32
CA ASP A 117 -26.18 7.68 9.65
C ASP A 117 -25.25 6.78 10.46
N LYS A 118 -24.67 5.76 9.82
CA LYS A 118 -23.66 4.89 10.44
C LYS A 118 -22.41 5.67 10.83
N PHE A 119 -21.94 6.56 9.95
CA PHE A 119 -20.80 7.43 10.23
C PHE A 119 -21.11 8.39 11.40
N ASN A 120 -22.25 9.08 11.37
CA ASN A 120 -22.70 10.00 12.42
C ASN A 120 -22.84 9.29 13.78
N THR A 121 -23.34 8.06 13.78
CA THR A 121 -23.42 7.21 14.98
C THR A 121 -22.02 6.89 15.52
N MET A 122 -21.06 6.59 14.64
CA MET A 122 -19.68 6.29 15.02
C MET A 122 -18.96 7.50 15.61
N VAL A 123 -19.11 8.68 15.00
CA VAL A 123 -18.45 9.92 15.45
C VAL A 123 -19.27 10.71 16.48
N HIS A 124 -20.40 10.17 16.93
CA HIS A 124 -21.37 10.86 17.79
C HIS A 124 -21.75 12.27 17.29
N GLY A 125 -21.82 12.45 15.96
CA GLY A 125 -22.10 13.71 15.29
C GLY A 125 -21.01 14.79 15.38
N ASN A 126 -19.86 14.53 16.01
CA ASN A 126 -18.78 15.52 16.13
C ASN A 126 -17.40 14.86 16.02
N ILE A 127 -16.74 15.07 14.89
CA ILE A 127 -15.42 14.50 14.57
C ILE A 127 -14.39 14.87 15.64
N LYS A 128 -14.34 16.13 16.05
CA LYS A 128 -13.38 16.61 17.06
C LYS A 128 -13.53 15.89 18.40
N LYS A 129 -14.76 15.80 18.93
CA LYS A 129 -15.03 15.05 20.18
C LYS A 129 -14.70 13.57 20.04
N TYR A 130 -14.99 12.98 18.89
CA TYR A 130 -14.65 11.58 18.62
C TYR A 130 -13.14 11.35 18.60
N MET A 131 -12.38 12.24 17.96
CA MET A 131 -10.92 12.21 17.92
C MET A 131 -10.29 12.40 19.30
N GLU A 132 -10.81 13.32 20.12
CA GLU A 132 -10.38 13.50 21.52
C GLU A 132 -10.62 12.24 22.35
N GLU A 133 -11.75 11.55 22.15
CA GLU A 133 -12.05 10.29 22.84
C GLU A 133 -11.15 9.14 22.37
N LEU A 134 -10.86 9.05 21.06
CA LEU A 134 -9.87 8.09 20.54
C LEU A 134 -8.48 8.36 21.11
N HIS A 135 -8.07 9.62 21.19
CA HIS A 135 -6.82 10.02 21.80
C HIS A 135 -6.77 9.58 23.25
N ARG A 136 -7.80 9.87 24.05
CA ARG A 136 -7.90 9.43 25.44
C ARG A 136 -7.79 7.91 25.58
N ARG A 137 -8.43 7.14 24.70
CA ARG A 137 -8.32 5.67 24.70
C ARG A 137 -6.91 5.20 24.37
N PHE A 138 -6.26 5.84 23.39
CA PHE A 138 -4.88 5.56 23.05
C PHE A 138 -3.94 5.83 24.22
N LEU A 139 -4.09 6.95 24.93
CA LEU A 139 -3.29 7.28 26.11
C LEU A 139 -3.41 6.26 27.24
N VAL A 140 -4.56 5.61 27.39
CA VAL A 140 -4.75 4.59 28.42
C VAL A 140 -4.21 3.23 27.96
N ALA A 141 -4.39 2.88 26.69
CA ALA A 141 -4.08 1.54 26.19
C ALA A 141 -2.68 1.40 25.58
N HIS A 142 -2.09 2.47 25.05
CA HIS A 142 -0.86 2.50 24.26
C HIS A 142 -0.85 1.46 23.11
N LYS A 143 -2.00 1.28 22.45
CA LYS A 143 -2.16 0.34 21.33
C LYS A 143 -2.32 1.08 20.02
N HIS A 144 -1.38 0.91 19.09
CA HIS A 144 -1.47 1.49 17.74
C HIS A 144 -2.74 1.08 16.98
N ASN A 145 -3.22 -0.15 17.20
CA ASN A 145 -4.42 -0.67 16.54
C ASN A 145 -5.69 0.15 16.85
N THR A 146 -5.67 0.99 17.91
CA THR A 146 -6.79 1.88 18.25
C THR A 146 -7.20 2.78 17.09
N TYR A 147 -6.23 3.27 16.31
CA TYR A 147 -6.51 4.13 15.15
C TYR A 147 -6.70 3.30 13.87
N THR A 148 -5.89 2.26 13.67
CA THR A 148 -5.95 1.42 12.46
C THR A 148 -7.33 0.78 12.27
N ASP A 149 -7.92 0.23 13.33
CA ASP A 149 -9.24 -0.41 13.26
C ASP A 149 -10.35 0.60 12.90
N VAL A 150 -10.19 1.86 13.33
CA VAL A 150 -11.13 2.95 13.03
C VAL A 150 -10.97 3.41 11.59
N ILE A 151 -9.73 3.59 11.12
CA ILE A 151 -9.43 3.97 9.75
C ILE A 151 -10.04 2.97 8.76
N ILE A 152 -9.81 1.67 8.95
CA ILE A 152 -10.36 0.63 8.08
C ILE A 152 -11.88 0.73 7.98
N LYS A 153 -12.56 1.01 9.10
CA LYS A 153 -14.02 1.18 9.12
C LYS A 153 -14.47 2.42 8.35
N ILE A 154 -13.77 3.54 8.50
CA ILE A 154 -14.09 4.80 7.81
C ILE A 154 -13.75 4.72 6.32
N GLU A 155 -12.64 4.11 5.93
CA GLU A 155 -12.27 3.83 4.53
C GLU A 155 -13.33 2.97 3.83
N THR A 156 -13.90 1.99 4.55
CA THR A 156 -15.01 1.18 4.01
C THR A 156 -16.24 2.03 3.71
N MET A 157 -16.54 3.03 4.55
CA MET A 157 -17.65 3.98 4.32
C MET A 157 -17.33 4.93 3.18
N GLU A 158 -16.09 5.44 3.11
CA GLU A 158 -15.60 6.32 2.04
C GLU A 158 -15.69 5.63 0.67
N SER A 159 -15.23 4.39 0.59
CA SER A 159 -15.37 3.54 -0.60
C SER A 159 -16.84 3.32 -1.00
N THR A 160 -17.72 3.14 -0.02
CA THR A 160 -19.16 2.98 -0.28
C THR A 160 -19.77 4.26 -0.84
N ILE A 161 -19.47 5.43 -0.26
CA ILE A 161 -19.95 6.72 -0.75
C ILE A 161 -19.40 7.04 -2.13
N LYS A 162 -18.11 6.81 -2.37
CA LYS A 162 -17.49 6.99 -3.69
C LYS A 162 -18.20 6.17 -4.77
N ARG A 163 -18.49 4.90 -4.46
CA ARG A 163 -19.30 4.05 -5.36
C ARG A 163 -20.70 4.62 -5.61
N CYS A 164 -21.36 5.19 -4.59
CA CYS A 164 -22.66 5.85 -4.77
C CYS A 164 -22.54 7.10 -5.66
N GLN A 165 -21.51 7.94 -5.45
CA GLN A 165 -21.24 9.12 -6.26
C GLN A 165 -21.02 8.75 -7.73
N ASP A 166 -20.21 7.72 -8.00
CA ASP A 166 -19.96 7.23 -9.36
C ASP A 166 -21.24 6.72 -10.03
N ALA A 167 -22.09 6.00 -9.31
CA ALA A 167 -23.35 5.49 -9.83
C ALA A 167 -24.38 6.60 -10.08
N LEU A 168 -24.53 7.55 -9.16
CA LEU A 168 -25.41 8.71 -9.32
C LEU A 168 -24.98 9.57 -10.53
N LEU A 169 -23.67 9.79 -10.68
CA LEU A 169 -23.11 10.52 -11.81
C LEU A 169 -23.44 9.83 -13.15
N GLN A 170 -23.43 8.50 -13.19
CA GLN A 170 -23.81 7.73 -14.39
C GLN A 170 -25.32 7.78 -14.69
N LEU A 171 -26.17 7.79 -13.67
CA LEU A 171 -27.64 7.75 -13.83
C LEU A 171 -28.26 9.11 -14.16
N SER A 172 -27.82 10.19 -13.49
CA SER A 172 -28.44 11.52 -13.61
C SER A 172 -27.45 12.66 -13.87
N GLY A 173 -26.15 12.38 -13.91
CA GLY A 173 -25.12 13.42 -14.05
C GLY A 173 -24.88 14.19 -12.75
N ILE A 174 -24.51 15.45 -12.86
CA ILE A 174 -24.26 16.33 -11.70
C ILE A 174 -25.60 16.96 -11.28
N ASP A 175 -26.41 16.22 -10.53
CA ASP A 175 -27.70 16.67 -9.99
C ASP A 175 -27.61 16.96 -8.48
N ASN A 176 -28.76 17.29 -7.87
CA ASN A 176 -28.83 17.54 -6.42
C ASN A 176 -28.50 16.30 -5.58
N ASN A 177 -28.83 15.10 -6.06
CA ASN A 177 -28.55 13.84 -5.35
C ASN A 177 -27.04 13.58 -5.29
N PHE A 178 -26.34 13.80 -6.41
CA PHE A 178 -24.88 13.73 -6.46
C PHE A 178 -24.25 14.74 -5.50
N ARG A 179 -24.75 15.98 -5.45
CA ARG A 179 -24.24 17.01 -4.53
C ARG A 179 -24.47 16.64 -3.07
N GLU A 180 -25.61 16.07 -2.72
CA GLU A 180 -25.88 15.56 -1.37
C GLU A 180 -24.87 14.46 -1.00
N ALA A 181 -24.65 13.48 -1.88
CA ALA A 181 -23.65 12.43 -1.68
C ALA A 181 -22.21 12.98 -1.61
N GLU A 182 -21.89 14.05 -2.34
CA GLU A 182 -20.60 14.75 -2.29
C GLU A 182 -20.37 15.39 -0.92
N VAL A 183 -21.38 16.07 -0.36
CA VAL A 183 -21.32 16.69 0.96
C VAL A 183 -21.05 15.65 2.04
N GLU A 184 -21.76 14.52 2.02
CA GLU A 184 -21.53 13.44 2.98
C GLU A 184 -20.15 12.79 2.80
N GLY A 185 -19.69 12.60 1.56
CA GLY A 185 -18.35 12.11 1.28
C GLY A 185 -17.24 13.02 1.81
N LYS A 186 -17.43 14.35 1.75
CA LYS A 186 -16.46 15.32 2.29
C LYS A 186 -16.29 15.19 3.81
N LYS A 187 -17.39 15.00 4.56
CA LYS A 187 -17.35 14.81 6.02
C LYS A 187 -16.57 13.54 6.41
N ILE A 188 -16.84 12.44 5.70
CA ILE A 188 -16.13 11.17 5.93
C ILE A 188 -14.64 11.32 5.62
N LYS A 189 -14.32 11.98 4.50
CA LYS A 189 -12.93 12.23 4.10
C LYS A 189 -12.19 13.13 5.08
N GLU A 190 -12.84 14.16 5.62
CA GLU A 190 -12.26 15.03 6.65
C GLU A 190 -11.89 14.26 7.92
N ALA A 191 -12.77 13.35 8.38
CA ALA A 191 -12.45 12.48 9.51
C ALA A 191 -11.28 11.53 9.19
N LEU A 192 -11.23 10.98 7.97
CA LEU A 192 -10.12 10.13 7.53
C LEU A 192 -8.80 10.90 7.54
N SER A 193 -8.76 12.10 6.97
CA SER A 193 -7.55 12.94 6.96
C SER A 193 -7.08 13.30 8.37
N CYS A 194 -8.01 13.55 9.31
CA CYS A 194 -7.64 13.77 10.71
C CYS A 194 -6.99 12.54 11.37
N LEU A 195 -7.45 11.34 11.01
CA LEU A 195 -6.87 10.09 11.53
C LEU A 195 -5.50 9.79 10.90
N GLU A 196 -5.35 10.05 9.60
CA GLU A 196 -4.08 9.90 8.89
C GLU A 196 -3.02 10.86 9.44
N ASP A 197 -3.37 12.11 9.73
CA ASP A 197 -2.49 13.10 10.36
C ASP A 197 -1.97 12.60 11.72
N VAL A 198 -2.87 12.07 12.56
CA VAL A 198 -2.52 11.46 13.84
C VAL A 198 -1.60 10.23 13.66
N LEU A 199 -1.89 9.35 12.71
CA LEU A 199 -1.03 8.19 12.45
C LEU A 199 0.36 8.60 11.94
N CYS A 200 0.45 9.62 11.09
CA CYS A 200 1.72 10.15 10.61
C CYS A 200 2.60 10.59 11.78
N ALA A 201 2.05 11.38 12.72
CA ALA A 201 2.79 11.79 13.92
C ALA A 201 3.19 10.59 14.79
N LEU A 202 2.33 9.58 14.94
CA LEU A 202 2.67 8.36 15.67
C LEU A 202 3.78 7.53 15.02
N MET A 203 3.90 7.56 13.69
CA MET A 203 4.99 6.88 12.97
C MET A 203 6.35 7.57 13.17
N GLU A 204 6.36 8.88 13.45
CA GLU A 204 7.58 9.62 13.79
C GLU A 204 8.06 9.28 15.22
N GLY A 205 7.11 9.17 16.16
CA GLY A 205 7.38 8.73 17.52
C GLY A 205 6.29 9.17 18.49
N GLU A 206 6.19 8.50 19.64
CA GLU A 206 5.23 8.90 20.67
C GLU A 206 5.54 10.30 21.22
N THR A 207 6.83 10.66 21.34
CA THR A 207 7.29 11.96 21.82
C THR A 207 6.80 13.12 20.95
N GLU A 208 6.96 12.99 19.64
CA GLU A 208 6.54 13.94 18.62
C GLU A 208 5.01 14.06 18.63
N PHE A 209 4.32 12.93 18.66
CA PHE A 209 2.87 12.88 18.79
C PHE A 209 2.34 13.64 20.02
N PHE A 210 2.94 13.44 21.20
CA PHE A 210 2.57 14.15 22.43
C PHE A 210 2.86 15.65 22.33
N GLN A 211 3.98 16.03 21.72
CA GLN A 211 4.33 17.43 21.52
C GLN A 211 3.32 18.11 20.59
N MET A 212 2.98 17.51 19.45
CA MET A 212 1.98 18.05 18.52
C MET A 212 0.60 18.17 19.17
N TYR A 213 0.19 17.17 19.96
CA TYR A 213 -1.08 17.22 20.70
C TYR A 213 -1.13 18.43 21.65
N LYS A 214 -0.05 18.62 22.43
CA LYS A 214 0.07 19.70 23.40
C LYS A 214 0.11 21.08 22.73
N SER A 215 0.78 21.18 21.59
CA SER A 215 0.86 22.40 20.77
C SER A 215 -0.42 22.71 19.98
N LYS A 216 -1.41 21.81 20.01
CA LYS A 216 -2.64 21.89 19.21
C LYS A 216 -2.41 21.91 17.70
N GLU A 217 -1.44 21.13 17.24
CA GLU A 217 -1.01 21.12 15.83
C GLU A 217 -1.78 20.12 14.97
N PHE A 218 -2.62 19.25 15.55
CA PHE A 218 -3.39 18.30 14.75
C PHE A 218 -4.57 18.96 14.02
N MET A 219 -4.85 18.48 12.81
CA MET A 219 -5.92 19.01 11.96
C MET A 219 -7.27 19.11 12.69
N TYR A 220 -7.68 18.04 13.39
CA TYR A 220 -8.99 17.98 14.06
C TYR A 220 -9.16 19.00 15.19
N GLN A 221 -8.07 19.54 15.73
CA GLN A 221 -8.14 20.52 16.82
C GLN A 221 -8.56 21.91 16.30
N SER A 222 -8.35 22.16 15.00
CA SER A 222 -8.72 23.39 14.30
C SER A 222 -10.11 23.37 13.65
N LEU A 223 -10.79 22.21 13.64
CA LEU A 223 -12.18 22.05 13.20
C LEU A 223 -13.18 22.71 14.15
#